data_AF-A0AAU6YA92-F1
#
_entry.id   AF-A0AAU6YA92-F1
#
_cell.length_a   1.000
_cell.length_b   1.000
_cell.length_c   1.000
_cell.angle_alpha   90.00
_cell.angle_beta   90.00
_cell.angle_gamma   90.00
#
_symmetry.space_group_name_H-M   'P 1'
#
loop_
_entity.id
_entity.type
_entity.pdbx_description
1 polymer ?
#
loop_
_entity_poly.entity_id
_entity_poly.type
_entity_poly.pdbx_seq_one_letter_code
_entity_poly.pdbx_strand_id
1 'polypeptide(L)'
;MNDERYEKLKELHGKGKLKLKDSAEQVHSKSKLLTKTVGLLKFHENLMVFNNYLCNPANDHNHTQNIIPTLRNYIVKRSDVSESIREEYLTQIFNHIELHNKILKIRIELKHQTINVFSNELLMKKYETFFVDDEGKKRANLDLIKEALHQQLEEKNGGKPIITSITFFEYSRSKDKPSTKALVKLSYRDLIFNNYGLNVEFSNGESRKMDLYKDAIYYKDLAHGVDGKLGTYEIYKGEKSIPDSPEAKEEAKEEIINQIINDKENSNDEPIN
;
A
#
# COMPACT_ATOMS: atom_id res chain seq x y z
N MET A 1 -2.35 15.79 24.77
CA MET A 1 -3.53 16.54 24.29
C MET A 1 -4.49 16.54 25.46
N ASN A 2 -5.05 17.68 25.85
CA ASN A 2 -6.06 17.68 26.92
C ASN A 2 -7.34 16.98 26.43
N ASP A 3 -7.98 16.23 27.31
CA ASP A 3 -9.10 15.34 26.96
C ASP A 3 -10.27 16.10 26.32
N GLU A 4 -10.52 17.34 26.75
CA GLU A 4 -11.56 18.21 26.19
C GLU A 4 -11.30 18.58 24.71
N ARG A 5 -10.05 18.86 24.33
CA ARG A 5 -9.69 19.13 22.92
C ARG A 5 -9.83 17.88 22.08
N TYR A 6 -9.42 16.73 22.62
CA TYR A 6 -9.49 15.45 21.93
C TYR A 6 -10.94 15.06 21.61
N GLU A 7 -11.85 15.18 22.58
CA GLU A 7 -13.27 14.90 22.37
C GLU A 7 -13.93 15.89 21.40
N LYS A 8 -13.56 17.18 21.47
CA LYS A 8 -14.00 18.18 20.48
C LYS A 8 -13.55 17.84 19.05
N LEU A 9 -12.30 17.40 18.87
CA LEU A 9 -11.78 17.00 17.57
C LEU A 9 -12.48 15.74 17.04
N LYS A 10 -12.80 14.77 17.89
CA LYS A 10 -13.61 13.59 17.52
C LYS A 10 -15.01 13.98 17.06
N GLU A 11 -15.69 14.86 17.78
CA GLU A 11 -17.02 15.33 17.41
C GLU A 11 -16.99 16.05 16.05
N LEU A 12 -16.02 16.95 15.86
CA LEU A 12 -15.82 17.65 14.58
C LEU A 12 -15.51 16.68 13.43
N HIS A 13 -14.71 15.65 13.69
CA HIS A 13 -14.44 14.59 12.71
C HIS A 13 -15.73 13.82 12.35
N GLY A 14 -16.54 13.43 13.35
CA GLY A 14 -17.82 12.75 13.14
C GLY A 14 -18.81 13.57 12.31
N LYS A 15 -19.02 14.85 12.67
CA LYS A 15 -19.85 15.78 11.89
C LYS A 15 -19.28 16.01 10.49
N GLY A 16 -17.97 16.08 10.36
CA GLY A 16 -17.27 16.22 9.08
C GLY A 16 -17.55 15.06 8.13
N LYS A 17 -17.52 13.81 8.62
CA LYS A 17 -17.82 12.63 7.79
C LYS A 17 -19.21 12.67 7.16
N LEU A 18 -20.22 13.11 7.92
CA LEU A 18 -21.59 13.25 7.40
C LEU A 18 -21.62 14.31 6.29
N LYS A 19 -21.03 15.49 6.53
CA LYS A 19 -20.95 16.54 5.51
C LYS A 19 -20.20 16.11 4.24
N LEU A 20 -19.17 15.26 4.37
CA LEU A 20 -18.44 14.73 3.22
C LEU A 20 -19.33 13.84 2.35
N LYS A 21 -20.15 13.00 2.99
CA LYS A 21 -21.11 12.16 2.29
C LYS A 21 -22.11 13.01 1.50
N ASP A 22 -22.70 14.01 2.15
CA ASP A 22 -23.66 14.92 1.50
C ASP A 22 -22.99 15.68 0.34
N SER A 23 -21.76 16.16 0.53
CA SER A 23 -20.98 16.83 -0.51
C SER A 23 -20.64 15.91 -1.69
N ALA A 24 -20.31 14.65 -1.44
CA ALA A 24 -20.08 13.66 -2.49
C ALA A 24 -21.35 13.42 -3.32
N GLU A 25 -22.51 13.29 -2.68
CA GLU A 25 -23.80 13.17 -3.36
C GLU A 25 -24.09 14.37 -4.27
N GLN A 26 -23.77 15.60 -3.82
CA GLN A 26 -23.89 16.80 -4.64
C GLN A 26 -22.95 16.79 -5.85
N VAL A 27 -21.68 16.38 -5.67
CA VAL A 27 -20.73 16.22 -6.77
C VAL A 27 -21.26 15.25 -7.82
N HIS A 28 -21.72 14.07 -7.40
CA HIS A 28 -22.26 13.06 -8.31
C HIS A 28 -23.54 13.53 -9.02
N SER A 29 -24.44 14.20 -8.29
CA SER A 29 -25.68 14.76 -8.86
C SER A 29 -25.40 15.79 -9.95
N LYS A 30 -24.52 16.76 -9.68
CA LYS A 30 -24.13 17.79 -10.67
C LYS A 30 -23.31 17.21 -11.82
N SER A 31 -22.45 16.22 -11.56
CA SER A 31 -21.76 15.48 -12.62
C SER A 31 -22.73 14.74 -13.52
N LYS A 32 -23.79 14.13 -12.97
CA LYS A 32 -24.79 13.41 -13.77
C LYS A 32 -25.52 14.37 -14.72
N LEU A 33 -25.94 15.53 -14.21
CA LEU A 33 -26.53 16.59 -15.03
C LEU A 33 -25.57 17.03 -16.15
N LEU A 34 -24.31 17.34 -15.80
CA LEU A 34 -23.29 17.73 -16.76
C LEU A 34 -23.08 16.67 -17.85
N THR A 35 -22.82 15.42 -17.47
CA THR A 35 -22.56 14.33 -18.42
C THR A 35 -23.76 14.00 -19.31
N LYS A 36 -24.99 14.15 -18.80
CA LYS A 36 -26.22 14.01 -19.60
C LYS A 36 -26.30 15.07 -20.69
N THR A 37 -25.93 16.32 -20.38
CA THR A 37 -25.93 17.42 -21.35
C THR A 37 -24.81 17.26 -22.39
N VAL A 38 -23.63 16.76 -21.99
CA VAL A 38 -22.51 16.50 -22.93
C VAL A 38 -22.81 15.34 -23.88
N GLY A 39 -23.40 14.25 -23.40
CA GLY A 39 -23.80 13.11 -24.23
C GLY A 39 -22.64 12.24 -24.77
N LEU A 40 -21.40 12.46 -24.33
CA LEU A 40 -20.23 11.67 -24.75
C LEU A 40 -19.90 10.58 -23.72
N LEU A 41 -19.95 9.31 -24.12
CA LEU A 41 -19.73 8.16 -23.23
C LEU A 41 -18.37 8.22 -22.52
N LYS A 42 -17.27 8.41 -23.28
CA LYS A 42 -15.92 8.48 -22.73
C LYS A 42 -15.73 9.63 -21.73
N PHE A 43 -16.41 10.76 -21.97
CA PHE A 43 -16.40 11.88 -21.04
C PHE A 43 -17.10 11.53 -19.72
N HIS A 44 -18.24 10.85 -19.82
CA HIS A 44 -18.97 10.34 -18.66
C HIS A 44 -18.13 9.35 -17.84
N GLU A 45 -17.51 8.36 -18.48
CA GLU A 45 -16.66 7.37 -17.83
C GLU A 45 -15.48 8.03 -17.08
N ASN A 46 -14.75 8.91 -17.76
CA ASN A 46 -13.61 9.60 -17.15
C ASN A 46 -14.01 10.43 -15.93
N LEU A 47 -15.11 11.22 -16.03
CA LEU A 47 -15.61 12.00 -14.90
C LEU A 47 -16.15 11.12 -13.77
N MET A 48 -16.81 10.01 -14.08
CA MET A 48 -17.31 9.08 -13.08
C MET A 48 -16.15 8.49 -12.27
N VAL A 49 -15.10 7.99 -12.95
CA VAL A 49 -13.92 7.43 -12.27
C VAL A 49 -13.21 8.50 -11.45
N PHE A 50 -13.05 9.70 -11.99
CA PHE A 50 -12.45 10.83 -11.26
C PHE A 50 -13.27 11.21 -10.01
N ASN A 51 -14.59 11.35 -10.12
CA ASN A 51 -15.46 11.71 -8.99
C ASN A 51 -15.50 10.59 -7.94
N ASN A 52 -15.59 9.33 -8.36
CA ASN A 52 -15.54 8.19 -7.45
C ASN A 52 -14.22 8.15 -6.68
N TYR A 53 -13.11 8.47 -7.35
CA TYR A 53 -11.83 8.62 -6.68
C TYR A 53 -11.86 9.78 -5.70
N LEU A 54 -12.21 11.00 -6.14
CA LEU A 54 -12.17 12.20 -5.31
C LEU A 54 -13.08 12.09 -4.07
N CYS A 55 -14.26 11.53 -4.25
CA CYS A 55 -15.29 11.41 -3.21
C CYS A 55 -15.18 10.14 -2.38
N ASN A 56 -14.13 9.32 -2.57
CA ASN A 56 -13.95 8.10 -1.81
C ASN A 56 -13.67 8.43 -0.32
N PRO A 57 -14.53 8.01 0.63
CA PRO A 57 -14.33 8.28 2.05
C PRO A 57 -13.08 7.59 2.62
N ALA A 58 -12.53 6.59 1.93
CA ALA A 58 -11.29 5.93 2.28
C ALA A 58 -10.04 6.65 1.72
N ASN A 59 -10.16 7.82 1.11
CA ASN A 59 -8.98 8.60 0.71
C ASN A 59 -8.28 9.19 1.93
N ASP A 60 -7.15 8.59 2.27
CA ASP A 60 -6.30 9.03 3.37
C ASP A 60 -5.23 10.04 2.94
N HIS A 61 -5.47 10.81 1.88
CA HIS A 61 -4.57 11.88 1.46
C HIS A 61 -5.30 13.14 1.03
N ASN A 62 -4.60 14.27 1.04
CA ASN A 62 -5.15 15.57 0.62
C ASN A 62 -5.50 15.59 -0.87
N HIS A 63 -6.32 16.57 -1.23
CA HIS A 63 -6.68 16.92 -2.61
C HIS A 63 -6.25 18.35 -2.92
N THR A 64 -6.21 18.72 -4.21
CA THR A 64 -5.81 20.07 -4.63
C THR A 64 -6.85 20.73 -5.51
N GLN A 65 -7.15 22.00 -5.22
CA GLN A 65 -8.07 22.82 -6.01
C GLN A 65 -7.49 23.22 -7.37
N ASN A 66 -6.19 23.00 -7.59
CA ASN A 66 -5.52 23.25 -8.87
C ASN A 66 -6.11 22.42 -10.03
N ILE A 67 -6.92 21.40 -9.73
CA ILE A 67 -7.66 20.62 -10.72
C ILE A 67 -8.82 21.40 -11.35
N ILE A 68 -9.35 22.43 -10.69
CA ILE A 68 -10.55 23.16 -11.14
C ILE A 68 -10.34 23.83 -12.51
N PRO A 69 -9.26 24.60 -12.77
CA PRO A 69 -9.01 25.17 -14.09
C PRO A 69 -8.81 24.10 -15.18
N THR A 70 -8.13 22.99 -14.84
CA THR A 70 -7.91 21.88 -15.78
C THR A 70 -9.22 21.18 -16.15
N LEU A 71 -10.10 20.92 -15.18
CA LEU A 71 -11.43 20.37 -15.43
C LEU A 71 -12.28 21.34 -16.25
N ARG A 72 -12.25 22.63 -15.93
CA ARG A 72 -12.96 23.65 -16.72
C ARG A 72 -12.57 23.57 -18.20
N ASN A 73 -11.27 23.59 -18.49
CA ASN A 73 -10.76 23.46 -19.85
C ASN A 73 -11.10 22.12 -20.50
N TYR A 74 -11.06 21.03 -19.73
CA TYR A 74 -11.41 19.69 -20.19
C TYR A 74 -12.88 19.59 -20.62
N ILE A 75 -13.80 20.21 -19.87
CA ILE A 75 -15.23 20.27 -20.15
C ILE A 75 -15.52 21.15 -21.37
N VAL A 76 -14.94 22.35 -21.43
CA VAL A 76 -15.12 23.29 -22.56
C VAL A 76 -14.64 22.69 -23.87
N LYS A 77 -13.50 21.99 -23.89
CA LYS A 77 -12.99 21.35 -25.12
C LYS A 77 -13.86 20.21 -25.66
N ARG A 78 -14.77 19.67 -24.85
CA ARG A 78 -15.57 18.49 -25.19
C ARG A 78 -17.06 18.77 -25.30
N SER A 79 -17.50 19.99 -25.00
CA SER A 79 -18.92 20.32 -25.01
C SER A 79 -19.20 21.82 -25.00
N ASP A 80 -20.31 22.20 -25.62
CA ASP A 80 -20.89 23.54 -25.55
C ASP A 80 -21.88 23.68 -24.38
N VAL A 81 -21.65 22.96 -23.28
CA VAL A 81 -22.50 23.05 -22.09
C VAL A 81 -22.48 24.48 -21.56
N SER A 82 -23.65 24.97 -21.15
CA SER A 82 -23.80 26.30 -20.57
C SER A 82 -22.85 26.51 -19.39
N GLU A 83 -22.35 27.74 -19.27
CA GLU A 83 -21.44 28.11 -18.19
C GLU A 83 -22.03 27.81 -16.80
N SER A 84 -23.32 28.06 -16.61
CA SER A 84 -24.03 27.75 -15.35
C SER A 84 -23.91 26.28 -14.95
N ILE A 85 -24.18 25.33 -15.86
CA ILE A 85 -24.11 23.88 -15.54
C ILE A 85 -22.66 23.47 -15.23
N ARG A 86 -21.70 23.99 -16.00
CA ARG A 86 -20.26 23.71 -15.80
C ARG A 86 -19.78 24.23 -14.45
N GLU A 87 -20.01 25.51 -14.15
CA GLU A 87 -19.51 26.14 -12.92
C GLU A 87 -20.22 25.61 -11.67
N GLU A 88 -21.49 25.20 -11.76
CA GLU A 88 -22.17 24.50 -10.67
C GLU A 88 -21.42 23.20 -10.28
N TYR A 89 -21.05 22.38 -11.26
CA TYR A 89 -20.27 21.16 -11.00
C TYR A 89 -18.89 21.48 -10.41
N LEU A 90 -18.15 22.41 -11.01
CA LEU A 90 -16.83 22.80 -10.53
C LEU A 90 -16.86 23.37 -9.11
N THR A 91 -17.91 24.12 -8.76
CA THR A 91 -18.15 24.62 -7.40
C THR A 91 -18.35 23.48 -6.41
N GLN A 92 -19.10 22.43 -6.78
CA GLN A 92 -19.24 21.26 -5.89
C GLN A 92 -17.90 20.54 -5.69
N ILE A 93 -17.08 20.40 -6.73
CA ILE A 93 -15.72 19.83 -6.60
C ILE A 93 -14.86 20.67 -5.66
N PHE A 94 -14.89 22.00 -5.82
CA PHE A 94 -14.15 22.93 -4.96
C PHE A 94 -14.55 22.75 -3.48
N ASN A 95 -15.86 22.82 -3.19
CA ASN A 95 -16.40 22.67 -1.84
C ASN A 95 -16.04 21.32 -1.23
N HIS A 96 -16.11 20.24 -2.02
CA HIS A 96 -15.75 18.90 -1.58
C HIS A 96 -14.28 18.81 -1.17
N ILE A 97 -13.37 19.36 -2.00
CA ILE A 97 -11.93 19.37 -1.73
C ILE A 97 -11.62 20.15 -0.45
N GLU A 98 -12.25 21.31 -0.25
CA GLU A 98 -12.06 22.10 0.97
C GLU A 98 -12.49 21.33 2.22
N LEU A 99 -13.67 20.73 2.16
CA LEU A 99 -14.21 19.98 3.27
C LEU A 99 -13.34 18.75 3.59
N HIS A 100 -12.92 18.01 2.56
CA HIS A 100 -12.03 16.85 2.68
C HIS A 100 -10.71 17.23 3.33
N ASN A 101 -10.05 18.27 2.82
CA ASN A 101 -8.78 18.73 3.36
C ASN A 101 -8.92 19.26 4.80
N LYS A 102 -10.05 19.90 5.15
CA LYS A 102 -10.33 20.33 6.52
C LYS A 102 -10.45 19.13 7.48
N ILE A 103 -11.13 18.07 7.05
CA ILE A 103 -11.28 16.84 7.84
C ILE A 103 -9.96 16.09 7.95
N LEU A 104 -9.17 16.07 6.87
CA LEU A 104 -7.85 15.47 6.88
C LEU A 104 -6.93 16.15 7.91
N LYS A 105 -6.96 17.48 8.02
CA LYS A 105 -6.25 18.22 9.07
C LYS A 105 -6.69 17.80 10.48
N ILE A 106 -8.00 17.65 10.72
CA ILE A 106 -8.52 17.15 12.01
C ILE A 106 -7.98 15.75 12.31
N ARG A 107 -7.97 14.85 11.33
CA ARG A 107 -7.45 13.50 11.53
C ARG A 107 -5.92 13.46 11.78
N ILE A 108 -5.16 14.39 11.18
CA ILE A 108 -3.74 14.61 11.49
C ILE A 108 -3.58 15.05 12.94
N GLU A 109 -4.38 16.01 13.40
CA GLU A 109 -4.37 16.45 14.82
C GLU A 109 -4.72 15.30 15.78
N LEU A 110 -5.64 14.41 15.37
CA LEU A 110 -5.97 13.17 16.07
C LEU A 110 -4.89 12.07 15.96
N LYS A 111 -3.76 12.34 15.28
CA LYS A 111 -2.62 11.43 15.11
C LYS A 111 -2.96 10.11 14.38
N HIS A 112 -3.87 10.14 13.40
CA HIS A 112 -4.13 8.99 12.55
C HIS A 112 -2.90 8.69 11.67
N GLN A 113 -2.32 7.50 11.78
CA GLN A 113 -1.06 7.13 11.13
C GLN A 113 -1.16 6.92 9.61
N THR A 114 -2.35 6.58 9.10
CA THR A 114 -2.57 6.24 7.69
C THR A 114 -2.58 7.43 6.73
N ILE A 115 -2.55 8.67 7.25
CA ILE A 115 -2.76 9.88 6.47
C ILE A 115 -1.49 10.35 5.79
N ASN A 116 -1.54 10.51 4.48
CA ASN A 116 -0.42 10.98 3.66
C ASN A 116 -0.71 12.37 3.12
N VAL A 117 0.32 13.19 2.93
CA VAL A 117 0.17 14.55 2.38
C VAL A 117 1.04 14.66 1.14
N PHE A 118 0.42 14.76 -0.02
CA PHE A 118 1.09 14.88 -1.31
C PHE A 118 1.17 16.33 -1.76
N SER A 119 2.21 16.66 -2.53
CA SER A 119 2.33 17.98 -3.15
C SER A 119 1.24 18.20 -4.20
N ASN A 120 0.98 19.46 -4.53
CA ASN A 120 0.01 19.80 -5.55
C ASN A 120 0.42 19.23 -6.92
N GLU A 121 1.71 19.25 -7.27
CA GLU A 121 2.16 18.70 -8.56
C GLU A 121 1.85 17.20 -8.65
N LEU A 122 2.13 16.44 -7.59
CA LEU A 122 1.93 15.00 -7.56
C LEU A 122 0.44 14.64 -7.62
N LEU A 123 -0.41 15.39 -6.90
CA LEU A 123 -1.86 15.23 -6.99
C LEU A 123 -2.39 15.52 -8.39
N MET A 124 -1.85 16.54 -9.06
CA MET A 124 -2.21 16.82 -10.46
C MET A 124 -1.80 15.67 -11.39
N LYS A 125 -0.62 15.05 -11.20
CA LYS A 125 -0.22 13.83 -11.94
C LYS A 125 -1.19 12.68 -11.73
N LYS A 126 -1.71 12.51 -10.51
CA LYS A 126 -2.78 11.54 -10.24
C LYS A 126 -4.03 11.88 -11.03
N TYR A 127 -4.48 13.12 -10.98
CA TYR A 127 -5.72 13.52 -11.66
C TYR A 127 -5.61 13.39 -13.19
N GLU A 128 -4.45 13.68 -13.77
CA GLU A 128 -4.18 13.47 -15.20
C GLU A 128 -4.47 12.04 -15.65
N THR A 129 -4.26 11.03 -14.78
CA THR A 129 -4.45 9.62 -15.13
C THR A 129 -5.88 9.26 -15.52
N PHE A 130 -6.87 10.05 -15.09
CA PHE A 130 -8.29 9.85 -15.43
C PHE A 130 -8.68 10.42 -16.80
N PHE A 131 -7.82 11.26 -17.38
CA PHE A 131 -8.17 12.08 -18.56
C PHE A 131 -7.24 11.89 -19.75
N VAL A 132 -6.19 11.09 -19.58
CA VAL A 132 -5.21 10.69 -20.60
C VAL A 132 -5.58 9.30 -21.13
N ASP A 133 -5.35 9.03 -22.40
CA ASP A 133 -5.56 7.70 -23.01
C ASP A 133 -4.28 6.87 -23.10
N ASP A 134 -3.12 7.53 -23.02
CA ASP A 134 -1.81 6.91 -23.02
C ASP A 134 -1.58 6.12 -21.73
N GLU A 135 -1.66 4.79 -21.83
CA GLU A 135 -1.42 3.86 -20.72
C GLU A 135 0.01 3.92 -20.16
N GLY A 136 1.00 4.23 -21.01
CA GLY A 136 2.39 4.42 -20.58
C GLY A 136 2.53 5.63 -19.67
N LYS A 137 1.94 6.76 -20.07
CA LYS A 137 1.91 7.98 -19.26
C LYS A 137 1.09 7.80 -17.98
N LYS A 138 -0.04 7.10 -18.03
CA LYS A 138 -0.81 6.75 -16.82
C LYS A 138 0.05 5.98 -15.83
N ARG A 139 0.74 4.93 -16.30
CA ARG A 139 1.59 4.10 -15.45
C ARG A 139 2.73 4.91 -14.83
N ALA A 140 3.44 5.70 -15.62
CA ALA A 140 4.51 6.56 -15.12
C ALA A 140 4.02 7.53 -14.03
N ASN A 141 2.85 8.17 -14.23
CA ASN A 141 2.27 9.04 -13.21
C ASN A 141 1.86 8.27 -11.93
N LEU A 142 1.35 7.05 -12.06
CA LEU A 142 0.98 6.20 -10.91
C LEU A 142 2.21 5.73 -10.13
N ASP A 143 3.31 5.43 -10.83
CA ASP A 143 4.57 5.02 -10.22
C ASP A 143 5.17 6.15 -9.36
N LEU A 144 5.16 7.40 -9.86
CA LEU A 144 5.60 8.57 -9.07
C LEU A 144 4.82 8.74 -7.75
N ILE A 145 3.50 8.50 -7.79
CA ILE A 145 2.65 8.61 -6.59
C ILE A 145 2.97 7.49 -5.60
N LYS A 146 3.23 6.29 -6.12
CA LYS A 146 3.61 5.13 -5.31
C LYS A 146 4.97 5.34 -4.65
N GLU A 147 5.95 5.88 -5.36
CA GLU A 147 7.27 6.22 -4.83
C GLU A 147 7.16 7.27 -3.72
N ALA A 148 6.42 8.35 -3.94
CA ALA A 148 6.20 9.38 -2.92
C ALA A 148 5.45 8.83 -1.69
N LEU A 149 4.51 7.90 -1.89
CA LEU A 149 3.86 7.20 -0.79
C LEU A 149 4.88 6.38 0.01
N HIS A 150 5.72 5.59 -0.66
CA HIS A 150 6.75 4.79 0.01
C HIS A 150 7.69 5.67 0.84
N GLN A 151 8.16 6.77 0.26
CA GLN A 151 9.02 7.71 0.96
C GLN A 151 8.37 8.27 2.23
N GLN A 152 7.10 8.69 2.17
CA GLN A 152 6.39 9.17 3.36
C GLN A 152 6.20 8.07 4.42
N LEU A 153 5.98 6.82 4.01
CA LEU A 153 5.85 5.71 4.93
C LEU A 153 7.18 5.40 5.62
N GLU A 154 8.30 5.45 4.89
CA GLU A 154 9.65 5.29 5.46
C GLU A 154 10.00 6.43 6.41
N GLU A 155 9.72 7.69 6.05
CA GLU A 155 9.94 8.85 6.93
C GLU A 155 9.16 8.72 8.24
N LYS A 156 7.89 8.29 8.18
CA LYS A 156 7.07 7.99 9.37
C LYS A 156 7.62 6.84 10.22
N ASN A 157 8.35 5.91 9.59
CA ASN A 157 9.01 4.78 10.23
C ASN A 157 10.47 5.08 10.61
N GLY A 158 10.88 6.35 10.67
CA GLY A 158 12.23 6.75 11.07
C GLY A 158 13.29 6.44 10.01
N GLY A 159 12.93 6.50 8.73
CA GLY A 159 13.80 6.23 7.58
C GLY A 159 14.01 4.74 7.29
N LYS A 160 13.25 3.85 7.94
CA LYS A 160 13.38 2.41 7.77
C LYS A 160 12.32 1.87 6.82
N PRO A 161 12.68 0.92 5.93
CA PRO A 161 11.72 0.25 5.08
C PRO A 161 10.56 -0.36 5.86
N ILE A 162 9.39 -0.34 5.23
CA ILE A 162 8.12 -0.80 5.81
C ILE A 162 7.37 -1.67 4.81
N ILE A 163 6.72 -2.72 5.30
CA ILE A 163 5.88 -3.59 4.48
C ILE A 163 4.67 -2.80 3.97
N THR A 164 4.60 -2.58 2.66
CA THR A 164 3.50 -1.84 2.02
C THR A 164 2.36 -2.74 1.53
N SER A 165 2.61 -4.04 1.37
CA SER A 165 1.56 -5.04 1.18
C SER A 165 2.05 -6.46 1.42
N ILE A 166 1.14 -7.34 1.87
CA ILE A 166 1.32 -8.80 1.93
C ILE A 166 0.28 -9.40 0.98
N THR A 167 0.70 -10.31 0.10
CA THR A 167 -0.21 -10.99 -0.83
C THR A 167 -0.14 -12.49 -0.62
N PHE A 168 -1.27 -13.11 -0.31
CA PHE A 168 -1.45 -14.55 -0.31
C PHE A 168 -1.87 -14.98 -1.70
N PHE A 169 -1.14 -15.90 -2.31
CA PHE A 169 -1.44 -16.45 -3.61
C PHE A 169 -1.65 -17.97 -3.52
N GLU A 170 -2.48 -18.47 -4.42
CA GLU A 170 -2.56 -19.88 -4.76
C GLU A 170 -1.57 -20.15 -5.89
N TYR A 171 -0.71 -21.16 -5.70
CA TYR A 171 0.13 -21.69 -6.76
C TYR A 171 -0.54 -22.91 -7.39
N SER A 172 -0.81 -22.85 -8.68
CA SER A 172 -1.08 -24.05 -9.47
C SER A 172 0.22 -24.84 -9.65
N ARG A 173 0.23 -26.10 -9.19
CA ARG A 173 1.36 -27.04 -9.39
C ARG A 173 1.36 -27.70 -10.77
N SER A 174 0.56 -27.21 -11.73
CA SER A 174 0.58 -27.72 -13.10
C SER A 174 1.93 -27.41 -13.76
N LYS A 175 2.61 -28.44 -14.26
CA LYS A 175 3.87 -28.31 -15.00
C LYS A 175 3.70 -27.55 -16.33
N ASP A 176 2.52 -27.62 -16.93
CA ASP A 176 2.27 -27.09 -18.27
C ASP A 176 1.72 -25.66 -18.28
N LYS A 177 1.10 -25.22 -17.17
CA LYS A 177 0.61 -23.84 -16.97
C LYS A 177 0.74 -23.44 -15.49
N PRO A 178 1.95 -23.12 -15.02
CA PRO A 178 2.11 -22.52 -13.71
C PRO A 178 1.34 -21.20 -13.71
N SER A 179 0.39 -21.07 -12.78
CA SER A 179 -0.37 -19.86 -12.58
C SER A 179 -0.40 -19.51 -11.11
N THR A 180 -0.28 -18.21 -10.84
CA THR A 180 -0.45 -17.62 -9.51
C THR A 180 -1.75 -16.85 -9.49
N LYS A 181 -2.64 -17.22 -8.57
CA LYS A 181 -3.87 -16.46 -8.33
C LYS A 181 -3.77 -15.79 -6.98
N ALA A 182 -3.83 -14.46 -6.93
CA ALA A 182 -3.94 -13.76 -5.66
C ALA A 182 -5.27 -14.11 -4.98
N LEU A 183 -5.21 -14.61 -3.75
CA LEU A 183 -6.37 -14.93 -2.92
C LEU A 183 -6.75 -13.73 -2.05
N VAL A 184 -5.75 -13.15 -1.37
CA VAL A 184 -5.92 -12.03 -0.45
C VAL A 184 -4.72 -11.09 -0.59
N LYS A 185 -4.98 -9.78 -0.60
CA LYS A 185 -3.93 -8.76 -0.52
C LYS A 185 -4.24 -7.81 0.63
N LEU A 186 -3.34 -7.78 1.61
CA LEU A 186 -3.34 -6.80 2.70
C LEU A 186 -2.46 -5.64 2.28
N SER A 187 -2.98 -4.42 2.32
CA SER A 187 -2.29 -3.19 1.99
C SER A 187 -1.68 -2.53 3.23
N TYR A 188 -0.81 -1.53 3.06
CA TYR A 188 -0.27 -0.74 4.18
C TYR A 188 -1.35 -0.14 5.10
N ARG A 189 -2.59 0.04 4.61
CA ARG A 189 -3.72 0.51 5.41
C ARG A 189 -4.29 -0.54 6.33
N ASP A 190 -4.25 -1.80 5.90
CA ASP A 190 -4.58 -2.97 6.74
C ASP A 190 -3.40 -3.27 7.69
N LEU A 191 -2.21 -2.80 7.30
CA LEU A 191 -0.94 -3.01 7.96
C LEU A 191 -0.44 -1.72 8.67
N ILE A 192 -1.23 -1.19 9.61
CA ILE A 192 -0.90 0.04 10.39
C ILE A 192 0.21 -0.15 11.44
N PHE A 193 0.42 -1.37 11.94
CA PHE A 193 1.45 -1.70 12.92
C PHE A 193 2.85 -1.85 12.27
N ASN A 194 3.90 -1.51 13.01
CA ASN A 194 5.27 -1.57 12.48
C ASN A 194 5.90 -2.97 12.54
N ASN A 195 5.24 -3.95 13.18
CA ASN A 195 5.75 -5.31 13.35
C ASN A 195 4.67 -6.33 12.98
N TYR A 196 4.87 -7.06 11.88
CA TYR A 196 3.97 -8.14 11.47
C TYR A 196 4.55 -9.48 11.82
N GLY A 197 3.71 -10.34 12.41
CA GLY A 197 3.98 -11.76 12.48
C GLY A 197 2.82 -12.54 11.88
N LEU A 198 3.11 -13.70 11.31
CA LEU A 198 2.11 -14.68 10.89
C LEU A 198 2.17 -15.86 11.85
N ASN A 199 1.03 -16.31 12.37
CA ASN A 199 0.93 -17.60 13.04
C ASN A 199 0.26 -18.60 12.08
N VAL A 200 0.93 -19.71 11.81
CA VAL A 200 0.39 -20.80 10.99
C VAL A 200 0.11 -21.97 11.93
N GLU A 201 -1.17 -22.32 12.05
CA GLU A 201 -1.62 -23.47 12.83
C GLU A 201 -1.87 -24.65 11.87
N PHE A 202 -1.27 -25.79 12.18
CA PHE A 202 -1.39 -27.02 11.42
C PHE A 202 -2.43 -27.92 12.08
N SER A 203 -3.11 -28.73 11.27
CA SER A 203 -4.16 -29.64 11.75
C SER A 203 -3.66 -30.73 12.71
N ASN A 204 -2.34 -30.94 12.80
CA ASN A 204 -1.72 -31.85 13.77
C ASN A 204 -1.47 -31.20 15.15
N GLY A 205 -1.96 -29.97 15.37
CA GLY A 205 -1.81 -29.26 16.64
C GLY A 205 -0.52 -28.42 16.75
N GLU A 206 0.37 -28.49 15.76
CA GLU A 206 1.56 -27.65 15.70
C GLU A 206 1.22 -26.20 15.32
N SER A 207 2.00 -25.25 15.83
CA SER A 207 1.88 -23.84 15.45
C SER A 207 3.24 -23.22 15.19
N ARG A 208 3.35 -22.41 14.13
CA ARG A 208 4.57 -21.69 13.76
C ARG A 208 4.31 -20.20 13.68
N LYS A 209 4.99 -19.44 14.53
CA LYS A 209 5.07 -17.97 14.44
C LYS A 209 6.22 -17.58 13.51
N MET A 210 5.97 -16.63 12.62
CA MET A 210 6.94 -16.06 11.68
C MET A 210 6.94 -14.55 11.84
N ASP A 211 8.03 -13.95 12.31
CA ASP A 211 8.23 -12.50 12.35
C ASP A 211 8.66 -12.01 10.97
N LEU A 212 7.85 -11.16 10.32
CA LEU A 212 8.11 -10.75 8.94
C LEU A 212 9.26 -9.74 8.78
N TYR A 213 9.83 -9.23 9.88
CA TYR A 213 11.02 -8.36 9.84
C TYR A 213 12.28 -9.07 10.35
N LYS A 214 12.15 -10.05 11.25
CA LYS A 214 13.29 -10.86 11.73
C LYS A 214 13.49 -12.13 10.93
N ASP A 215 12.41 -12.83 10.60
CA ASP A 215 12.42 -14.16 10.00
C ASP A 215 12.14 -14.11 8.48
N ALA A 216 11.70 -12.96 7.94
CA ALA A 216 11.47 -12.78 6.51
C ALA A 216 12.33 -11.65 5.90
N ILE A 217 13.48 -12.05 5.34
CA ILE A 217 13.96 -11.56 4.04
C ILE A 217 14.56 -10.13 3.97
N TYR A 218 14.73 -9.36 5.05
CA TYR A 218 15.51 -8.10 4.97
C TYR A 218 16.56 -7.99 6.08
N TYR A 219 17.77 -7.51 5.72
CA TYR A 219 18.79 -7.17 6.73
C TYR A 219 18.27 -6.04 7.63
N LYS A 220 18.61 -6.10 8.91
CA LYS A 220 18.34 -5.03 9.90
C LYS A 220 19.08 -3.72 9.56
N ASP A 221 20.06 -3.77 8.64
CA ASP A 221 21.01 -2.70 8.35
C ASP A 221 21.13 -2.44 6.83
N LEU A 222 20.98 -1.17 6.44
CA LEU A 222 21.12 -0.65 5.07
C LEU A 222 22.55 -0.76 4.52
N ALA A 223 23.55 -0.89 5.40
CA ALA A 223 24.97 -0.97 5.02
C ALA A 223 25.33 -2.17 4.14
N HIS A 224 24.46 -3.19 4.07
CA HIS A 224 24.68 -4.42 3.31
C HIS A 224 23.81 -4.51 2.04
N GLY A 225 23.09 -3.43 1.69
CA GLY A 225 22.25 -3.34 0.50
C GLY A 225 23.00 -2.87 -0.75
N VAL A 226 22.63 -3.40 -1.93
CA VAL A 226 23.08 -2.85 -3.22
C VAL A 226 22.20 -1.64 -3.56
N ASP A 227 22.80 -0.56 -4.05
CA ASP A 227 22.11 0.71 -4.42
C ASP A 227 21.25 1.35 -3.31
N GLY A 228 21.62 1.16 -2.04
CA GLY A 228 20.90 1.76 -0.90
C GLY A 228 19.53 1.13 -0.61
N LYS A 229 19.24 -0.05 -1.16
CA LYS A 229 18.01 -0.83 -0.90
C LYS A 229 18.33 -2.07 -0.08
N LEU A 230 17.48 -2.43 0.88
CA LEU A 230 17.61 -3.69 1.60
C LEU A 230 17.46 -4.86 0.61
N GLY A 231 18.51 -5.67 0.47
CA GLY A 231 18.48 -6.89 -0.34
C GLY A 231 17.56 -7.94 0.26
N THR A 232 16.92 -8.74 -0.60
CA THR A 232 16.09 -9.88 -0.18
C THR A 232 16.96 -11.06 0.25
N TYR A 233 16.70 -11.69 1.41
CA TYR A 233 17.20 -13.05 1.66
C TYR A 233 16.58 -14.00 0.62
N GLU A 234 17.41 -14.68 -0.16
CA GLU A 234 16.98 -15.68 -1.12
C GLU A 234 16.20 -16.77 -0.39
N ILE A 235 14.88 -16.77 -0.65
CA ILE A 235 14.00 -17.93 -0.71
C ILE A 235 13.91 -18.73 0.60
N TYR A 236 12.70 -18.80 1.16
CA TYR A 236 12.30 -19.88 2.05
C TYR A 236 12.66 -21.23 1.40
N LYS A 237 13.82 -21.79 1.72
CA LYS A 237 14.11 -23.20 1.47
C LYS A 237 13.23 -23.96 2.44
N GLY A 238 12.05 -24.38 1.98
CA GLY A 238 11.49 -25.63 2.48
C GLY A 238 12.62 -26.65 2.33
N GLU A 239 13.12 -27.13 3.46
CA GLU A 239 14.29 -28.01 3.64
C GLU A 239 15.15 -28.25 2.39
N LYS A 240 16.39 -27.73 2.37
CA LYS A 240 17.60 -28.59 2.25
C LYS A 240 18.91 -27.82 2.04
N SER A 241 19.94 -28.58 2.44
CA SER A 241 21.35 -28.60 2.03
C SER A 241 22.30 -27.60 2.70
N ILE A 242 23.14 -28.19 3.56
CA ILE A 242 24.53 -27.90 3.90
C ILE A 242 25.18 -26.92 2.90
N PRO A 243 25.87 -25.85 3.37
CA PRO A 243 26.51 -24.88 2.49
C PRO A 243 27.58 -25.56 1.61
N ASP A 244 27.46 -25.35 0.29
CA ASP A 244 28.45 -25.76 -0.71
C ASP A 244 29.62 -24.76 -0.74
N SER A 245 30.29 -24.51 0.39
CA SER A 245 31.65 -23.97 0.36
C SER A 245 32.65 -25.14 0.48
N PRO A 246 33.79 -25.12 -0.25
CA PRO A 246 34.83 -26.14 -0.09
C PRO A 246 35.31 -26.23 1.37
N GLU A 247 35.37 -25.09 2.07
CA GLU A 247 35.79 -24.97 3.47
C GLU A 247 34.79 -25.63 4.44
N ALA A 248 33.48 -25.49 4.20
CA ALA A 248 32.45 -26.14 5.03
C ALA A 248 32.35 -27.66 4.82
N LYS A 249 32.80 -28.17 3.66
CA LYS A 249 32.90 -29.62 3.39
C LYS A 249 34.10 -30.27 4.06
N GLU A 250 35.17 -29.52 4.31
CA GLU A 250 36.35 -30.00 5.03
C GLU A 250 36.08 -30.04 6.54
N GLU A 251 35.53 -28.97 7.12
CA GLU A 251 35.17 -28.92 8.54
C GLU A 251 34.10 -29.97 8.90
N ALA A 252 33.07 -30.14 8.07
CA ALA A 252 32.04 -31.16 8.31
C ALA A 252 32.58 -32.60 8.13
N LYS A 253 33.56 -32.82 7.24
CA LYS A 253 34.22 -34.13 7.13
C LYS A 253 35.06 -34.43 8.36
N GLU A 254 35.82 -33.46 8.86
CA GLU A 254 36.64 -33.63 10.07
C GLU A 254 35.77 -33.85 11.31
N GLU A 255 34.64 -33.14 11.46
CA GLU A 255 33.68 -33.37 12.54
C GLU A 255 33.02 -34.74 12.47
N ILE A 256 32.58 -35.18 11.28
CA ILE A 256 31.96 -36.50 11.09
C ILE A 256 32.97 -37.62 11.31
N ILE A 257 34.22 -37.46 10.85
CA ILE A 257 35.29 -38.45 11.09
C ILE A 257 35.62 -38.53 12.58
N ASN A 258 35.72 -37.39 13.27
CA ASN A 258 35.98 -37.36 14.72
C ASN A 258 34.82 -37.93 15.54
N GLN A 259 33.56 -37.71 15.14
CA GLN A 259 32.41 -38.38 15.77
C GLN A 259 32.43 -39.90 15.54
N ILE A 260 32.72 -40.37 14.33
CA ILE A 260 32.78 -41.82 14.03
C ILE A 260 33.94 -42.50 14.77
N ILE A 261 35.06 -41.82 14.97
CA ILE A 261 36.21 -42.32 15.75
C ILE A 261 35.85 -42.39 17.25
N ASN A 262 35.26 -41.32 17.81
CA ASN A 262 34.88 -41.26 19.23
C ASN A 262 33.72 -42.22 19.59
N ASP A 263 32.79 -42.48 18.67
CA ASP A 263 31.68 -43.43 18.89
C ASP A 263 32.13 -44.91 18.78
N LYS A 264 33.23 -45.18 18.06
CA LYS A 264 33.86 -46.52 18.03
C LYS A 264 34.71 -46.82 19.26
N GLU A 265 35.26 -45.81 19.92
CA GLU A 265 36.06 -45.99 21.15
C GLU A 265 35.20 -46.14 22.42
N ASN A 266 33.92 -45.77 22.39
CA ASN A 266 33.01 -45.86 23.55
C ASN A 266 31.96 -46.99 23.48
N SER A 267 32.04 -47.90 22.50
CA SER A 267 31.04 -48.98 22.33
C SER A 267 31.50 -50.40 22.69
N ASN A 268 32.69 -50.56 23.29
CA ASN A 268 33.09 -51.81 23.94
C ASN A 268 33.81 -51.49 25.25
N ASP A 269 33.07 -51.47 26.36
CA ASP A 269 33.49 -52.00 27.67
C ASP A 269 32.39 -51.73 28.71
N GLU A 270 31.34 -52.57 28.70
CA GLU A 270 30.74 -53.01 29.98
C GLU A 270 31.36 -54.37 30.32
N PRO A 271 31.73 -54.60 31.58
CA PRO A 271 31.32 -55.80 32.27
C PRO A 271 30.37 -55.36 33.39
N ILE A 272 29.11 -55.80 33.38
CA ILE A 272 28.68 -57.10 33.93
C ILE A 272 29.63 -57.59 35.03
N ASN A 273 29.50 -57.03 36.24
CA ASN A 273 29.12 -57.75 37.47
C ASN A 273 28.94 -56.79 38.63
#